data_AF-A0A520K2S1-F1
#
_entry.id   AF-A0A520K2S1-F1
#
_cell.length_a   1.000
_cell.length_b   1.000
_cell.length_c   1.000
_cell.angle_alpha   90.00
_cell.angle_beta   90.00
_cell.angle_gamma   90.00
#
_symmetry.space_group_name_H-M   'P 1'
#
loop_
_entity.id
_entity.type
_entity.pdbx_description
1 polymer ?
#
loop_
_entity_poly.entity_id
_entity_poly.type
_entity_poly.pdbx_seq_one_letter_code
_entity_poly.pdbx_strand_id
1 'polypeptide(L)'
;MYQTERDVLELIKRNNIEVVSTLPCEKLSALLRLVADERAFCHVGLNREENGVGISAGVSLAGGRPLMIIQSTGLGNSLTALMSLTVTYGLPLPIIASWRGVYKEQIEAQVPFGKALPGVLDALGLNYTLIEDSSQIGLVDDAIQDAFAHERPHIALISPRTWGSDEVSKENTGPHRKRSFTVTYEGEYQEPEMRRYDAIRIITEYLDEEAVIANIGVPSKELYAAQDRALNFYMLGSLGQASSIGLGVALKTNKPLQGFRGQRGGALLRETVVLDGDGSLLMSDILPVVGEQKPKNLSIICLDNGTWGSTGDQPVAFAGDIALMAIGAGMENTMKIYREEELRHALEGLYEKAGPRFLQVVIKPGNAPIRNIPLSASQIKRRFMAALLP
;
A
#
# COMPACT_ATOMS: atom_id res chain seq x y z
N MET A 1 -1.47 27.95 -20.13
CA MET A 1 -2.52 27.26 -19.34
C MET A 1 -1.84 26.19 -18.51
N TYR A 2 -2.14 26.12 -17.21
CA TYR A 2 -1.54 25.18 -16.23
C TYR A 2 -0.03 25.33 -15.93
N GLN A 3 0.49 26.55 -15.81
CA GLN A 3 1.93 26.75 -15.52
C GLN A 3 2.28 26.20 -14.13
N THR A 4 1.50 26.55 -13.09
CA THR A 4 1.71 26.09 -11.71
C THR A 4 1.74 24.57 -11.61
N GLU A 5 0.82 23.87 -12.28
CA GLU A 5 0.74 22.41 -12.28
C GLU A 5 1.95 21.77 -12.99
N ARG A 6 2.44 22.40 -14.06
CA ARG A 6 3.69 21.96 -14.71
C ARG A 6 4.89 22.18 -13.82
N ASP A 7 4.94 23.31 -13.09
CA ASP A 7 6.02 23.58 -12.14
C ASP A 7 6.05 22.51 -11.04
N VAL A 8 4.90 22.12 -10.48
CA VAL A 8 4.81 21.01 -9.51
C VAL A 8 5.31 19.69 -10.12
N LEU A 9 4.92 19.36 -11.37
CA LEU A 9 5.40 18.14 -12.03
C LEU A 9 6.93 18.15 -12.19
N GLU A 10 7.53 19.29 -12.55
CA GLU A 10 8.98 19.42 -12.64
C GLU A 10 9.66 19.28 -11.27
N LEU A 11 9.06 19.82 -10.19
CA LEU A 11 9.56 19.60 -8.83
C LEU A 11 9.53 18.12 -8.44
N ILE A 12 8.45 17.40 -8.75
CA ILE A 12 8.35 15.94 -8.52
C ILE A 12 9.50 15.21 -9.23
N LYS A 13 9.75 15.53 -10.50
CA LYS A 13 10.83 14.92 -11.28
C LYS A 13 12.22 15.26 -10.74
N ARG A 14 12.46 16.53 -10.41
CA ARG A 14 13.72 17.00 -9.83
C ARG A 14 14.08 16.29 -8.52
N ASN A 15 13.06 15.93 -7.74
CA ASN A 15 13.21 15.20 -6.49
C ASN A 15 13.41 13.69 -6.67
N ASN A 16 13.53 13.19 -7.90
CA ASN A 16 13.69 11.77 -8.24
C ASN A 16 12.59 10.90 -7.60
N ILE A 17 11.36 11.39 -7.59
CA ILE A 17 10.21 10.60 -7.13
C ILE A 17 10.00 9.45 -8.11
N GLU A 18 9.85 8.24 -7.60
CA GLU A 18 9.74 7.02 -8.41
C GLU A 18 8.31 6.46 -8.46
N VAL A 19 7.51 6.73 -7.43
CA VAL A 19 6.10 6.31 -7.36
C VAL A 19 5.25 7.47 -6.88
N VAL A 20 4.22 7.82 -7.65
CA VAL A 20 3.24 8.85 -7.30
C VAL A 20 1.88 8.21 -7.13
N SER A 21 1.37 8.19 -5.90
CA SER A 21 0.03 7.70 -5.59
C SER A 21 -0.97 8.85 -5.59
N THR A 22 -2.09 8.69 -6.28
CA THR A 22 -3.06 9.80 -6.42
C THR A 22 -4.49 9.38 -6.12
N LEU A 23 -5.25 10.26 -5.48
CA LEU A 23 -6.70 10.15 -5.38
C LEU A 23 -7.38 11.36 -6.06
N PRO A 24 -8.49 11.19 -6.83
CA PRO A 24 -9.12 12.30 -7.54
C PRO A 24 -9.52 13.48 -6.65
N CYS A 25 -9.22 14.68 -7.11
CA CYS A 25 -9.69 15.94 -6.52
C CYS A 25 -9.96 16.95 -7.64
N GLU A 26 -11.14 17.58 -7.61
CA GLU A 26 -11.54 18.59 -8.60
C GLU A 26 -10.50 19.71 -8.75
N LYS A 27 -10.03 20.25 -7.62
CA LYS A 27 -9.05 21.35 -7.57
C LYS A 27 -7.64 20.94 -8.01
N LEU A 28 -7.36 19.65 -8.14
CA LEU A 28 -6.08 19.13 -8.66
C LEU A 28 -6.22 18.50 -10.04
N SER A 29 -7.40 18.57 -10.67
CA SER A 29 -7.70 17.78 -11.88
C SER A 29 -6.70 17.97 -13.01
N ALA A 30 -6.22 19.19 -13.26
CA ALA A 30 -5.18 19.45 -14.25
C ALA A 30 -3.83 18.79 -13.89
N LEU A 31 -3.37 18.95 -12.64
CA LEU A 31 -2.15 18.30 -12.15
C LEU A 31 -2.27 16.77 -12.21
N LEU A 32 -3.41 16.22 -11.81
CA LEU A 32 -3.65 14.77 -11.82
C LEU A 32 -3.61 14.19 -13.23
N ARG A 33 -4.10 14.91 -14.24
CA ARG A 33 -3.96 14.51 -15.66
C ARG A 33 -2.50 14.51 -16.10
N LEU A 34 -1.76 15.57 -15.78
CA LEU A 34 -0.33 15.66 -16.09
C LEU A 34 0.47 14.53 -15.43
N VAL A 35 0.13 14.17 -14.19
CA VAL A 35 0.75 13.06 -13.45
C VAL A 35 0.41 11.70 -14.05
N ALA A 36 -0.83 11.50 -14.50
CA ALA A 36 -1.25 10.24 -15.12
C ALA A 36 -0.59 9.99 -16.49
N ASP A 37 -0.28 11.05 -17.23
CA ASP A 37 0.36 10.96 -18.56
C ASP A 37 1.91 10.93 -18.49
N GLU A 38 2.49 11.21 -17.33
CA GLU A 38 3.95 11.27 -17.14
C GLU A 38 4.56 9.86 -16.99
N ARG A 39 5.74 9.66 -17.59
CA ARG A 39 6.47 8.37 -17.61
C ARG A 39 7.72 8.37 -16.75
N ALA A 40 8.10 9.51 -16.18
CA ALA A 40 9.26 9.64 -15.29
C ALA A 40 9.13 8.82 -14.00
N PHE A 41 7.90 8.49 -13.57
CA PHE A 41 7.60 7.71 -12.37
C PHE A 41 6.48 6.71 -12.65
N CYS A 42 6.28 5.76 -11.74
CA CYS A 42 5.12 4.89 -11.73
C CYS A 42 3.93 5.61 -11.07
N HIS A 43 2.87 5.84 -11.83
CA HIS A 43 1.62 6.39 -11.32
C HIS A 43 0.72 5.28 -10.77
N VAL A 44 0.22 5.47 -9.54
CA VAL A 44 -0.74 4.56 -8.89
C VAL A 44 -2.02 5.32 -8.55
N GLY A 45 -3.10 5.02 -9.27
CA GLY A 45 -4.44 5.46 -8.89
C GLY A 45 -4.90 4.75 -7.63
N LEU A 46 -5.38 5.51 -6.64
CA LEU A 46 -5.92 4.98 -5.40
C LEU A 46 -7.46 4.90 -5.46
N ASN A 47 -8.03 4.06 -4.61
CA ASN A 47 -9.48 4.04 -4.33
C ASN A 47 -9.79 4.62 -2.92
N ARG A 48 -8.80 4.58 -2.02
CA ARG A 48 -8.83 5.14 -0.66
C ARG A 48 -7.46 5.72 -0.31
N GLU A 49 -7.41 6.86 0.38
CA GLU A 49 -6.16 7.55 0.69
C GLU A 49 -5.23 6.74 1.59
N GLU A 50 -5.81 5.93 2.49
CA GLU A 50 -5.05 5.14 3.46
C GLU A 50 -4.12 4.13 2.75
N ASN A 51 -4.56 3.52 1.64
CA ASN A 51 -3.72 2.62 0.85
C ASN A 51 -2.47 3.31 0.29
N GLY A 52 -2.56 4.61 -0.01
CA GLY A 52 -1.41 5.39 -0.47
C GLY A 52 -0.32 5.46 0.59
N VAL A 53 -0.69 5.44 1.87
CA VAL A 53 0.26 5.40 3.00
C VAL A 53 1.00 4.07 3.01
N GLY A 54 0.29 2.94 2.93
CA GLY A 54 0.89 1.61 2.88
C GLY A 54 1.78 1.40 1.65
N ILE A 55 1.30 1.77 0.45
CA ILE A 55 2.08 1.69 -0.79
C ILE A 55 3.36 2.53 -0.67
N SER A 56 3.27 3.77 -0.17
CA SER A 56 4.43 4.64 0.02
C SER A 56 5.43 4.07 1.04
N ALA A 57 4.93 3.45 2.12
CA ALA A 57 5.78 2.76 3.08
C ALA A 57 6.55 1.61 2.43
N GLY A 58 5.88 0.78 1.62
CA GLY A 58 6.53 -0.30 0.86
C GLY A 58 7.59 0.20 -0.12
N VAL A 59 7.30 1.26 -0.87
CA VAL A 59 8.25 1.89 -1.79
C VAL A 59 9.49 2.37 -1.01
N SER A 60 9.29 3.05 0.12
CA SER A 60 10.39 3.54 0.97
C SER A 60 11.24 2.41 1.56
N LEU A 61 10.59 1.34 2.02
CA LEU A 61 11.28 0.15 2.52
C LEU A 61 12.12 -0.55 1.45
N ALA A 62 11.71 -0.45 0.19
CA ALA A 62 12.47 -0.90 -0.98
C ALA A 62 13.48 0.14 -1.50
N GLY A 63 13.81 1.15 -0.70
CA GLY A 63 14.78 2.21 -1.03
C GLY A 63 14.31 3.19 -2.10
N GLY A 64 13.01 3.18 -2.44
CA GLY A 64 12.42 4.10 -3.39
C GLY A 64 11.92 5.40 -2.77
N ARG A 65 11.55 6.35 -3.63
CA ARG A 65 11.04 7.67 -3.23
C ARG A 65 9.56 7.82 -3.61
N PRO A 66 8.62 7.66 -2.66
CA PRO A 66 7.19 7.85 -2.94
C PRO A 66 6.76 9.31 -2.82
N LEU A 67 5.61 9.64 -3.39
CA LEU A 67 4.87 10.86 -3.13
C LEU A 67 3.37 10.61 -3.25
N MET A 68 2.58 11.27 -2.39
CA MET A 68 1.12 11.24 -2.49
C MET A 68 0.57 12.58 -2.98
N ILE A 69 -0.42 12.53 -3.88
CA ILE A 69 -1.21 13.69 -4.29
C ILE A 69 -2.67 13.40 -4.00
N ILE A 70 -3.21 14.03 -2.97
CA ILE A 70 -4.56 13.75 -2.48
C ILE A 70 -5.31 15.05 -2.12
N GLN A 71 -6.59 14.90 -1.82
CA GLN A 71 -7.36 15.95 -1.19
C GLN A 71 -7.06 16.01 0.32
N SER A 72 -7.10 17.20 0.93
CA SER A 72 -6.83 17.39 2.35
C SER A 72 -7.78 16.63 3.28
N THR A 73 -9.07 16.43 2.94
CA THR A 73 -9.98 15.60 3.75
C THR A 73 -9.54 14.15 3.84
N GLY A 74 -8.87 13.67 2.81
CA GLY A 74 -8.29 12.34 2.77
C GLY A 74 -7.19 12.12 3.80
N LEU A 75 -6.53 13.20 4.26
CA LEU A 75 -5.62 13.12 5.40
C LEU A 75 -6.34 12.57 6.63
N GLY A 76 -7.58 13.01 6.89
CA GLY A 76 -8.39 12.52 8.00
C GLY A 76 -8.59 11.00 8.01
N ASN A 77 -8.85 10.42 6.83
CA ASN A 77 -8.97 8.97 6.65
C ASN A 77 -7.64 8.24 6.88
N SER A 78 -6.52 8.90 6.64
CA SER A 78 -5.18 8.31 6.65
C SER A 78 -4.37 8.60 7.93
N LEU A 79 -4.86 9.44 8.85
CA LEU A 79 -4.10 9.87 10.04
C LEU A 79 -3.63 8.66 10.86
N THR A 80 -4.49 7.67 11.10
CA THR A 80 -4.13 6.48 11.88
C THR A 80 -3.01 5.68 11.22
N ALA A 81 -3.08 5.46 9.90
CA ALA A 81 -1.99 4.82 9.16
C ALA A 81 -0.71 5.65 9.17
N LEU A 82 -0.79 6.98 8.95
CA LEU A 82 0.37 7.86 9.00
C LEU A 82 1.09 7.76 10.33
N MET A 83 0.35 7.79 11.44
CA MET A 83 0.94 7.71 12.79
C MET A 83 1.49 6.31 13.09
N SER A 84 0.70 5.26 12.85
CA SER A 84 1.03 3.89 13.27
C SER A 84 1.94 3.12 12.29
N LEU A 85 2.16 3.65 11.08
CA LEU A 85 3.10 3.10 10.09
C LEU A 85 4.19 4.12 9.75
N THR A 86 3.87 5.22 9.06
CA THR A 86 4.89 6.10 8.50
C THR A 86 5.74 6.78 9.59
N VAL A 87 5.10 7.39 10.60
CA VAL A 87 5.80 8.01 11.75
C VAL A 87 6.46 6.93 12.61
N THR A 88 5.73 5.86 12.94
CA THR A 88 6.23 4.79 13.82
C THR A 88 7.51 4.13 13.30
N TYR A 89 7.64 3.95 11.99
CA TYR A 89 8.82 3.37 11.37
C TYR A 89 9.85 4.42 10.92
N GLY A 90 9.54 5.72 10.98
CA GLY A 90 10.38 6.78 10.44
C GLY A 90 10.56 6.61 8.93
N LEU A 91 9.45 6.63 8.19
CA LEU A 91 9.45 6.50 6.73
C LEU A 91 9.19 7.88 6.11
N PRO A 92 9.97 8.28 5.09
CA PRO A 92 9.76 9.55 4.41
C PRO A 92 8.48 9.50 3.57
N LEU A 93 7.63 10.52 3.71
CA LEU A 93 6.40 10.62 2.91
C LEU A 93 6.00 12.07 2.63
N PRO A 94 6.40 12.64 1.48
CA PRO A 94 5.83 13.89 1.04
C PRO A 94 4.40 13.70 0.55
N ILE A 95 3.51 14.60 1.00
CA ILE A 95 2.10 14.60 0.60
C ILE A 95 1.76 15.99 0.06
N ILE A 96 1.38 16.07 -1.22
CA ILE A 96 0.77 17.25 -1.81
C ILE A 96 -0.74 17.15 -1.57
N ALA A 97 -1.26 18.00 -0.69
CA ALA A 97 -2.66 18.01 -0.31
C ALA A 97 -3.36 19.27 -0.81
N SER A 98 -4.41 19.10 -1.62
CA SER A 98 -5.30 20.21 -1.97
C SER A 98 -6.16 20.58 -0.76
N TRP A 99 -5.95 21.77 -0.22
CA TRP A 99 -6.59 22.24 1.01
C TRP A 99 -8.02 22.70 0.76
N ARG A 100 -8.96 21.76 0.89
CA ARG A 100 -10.40 22.04 0.77
C ARG A 100 -10.96 22.60 2.08
N GLY A 101 -12.15 23.22 2.00
CA GLY A 101 -12.82 23.78 3.18
C GLY A 101 -12.42 25.21 3.56
N VAL A 102 -11.56 25.87 2.77
CA VAL A 102 -10.99 27.20 3.09
C VAL A 102 -11.29 28.27 2.04
N TYR A 103 -10.54 28.34 0.93
CA TYR A 103 -10.65 29.42 -0.04
C TYR A 103 -11.82 29.22 -1.00
N LYS A 104 -12.84 30.08 -0.91
CA LYS A 104 -14.05 30.09 -1.75
C LYS A 104 -14.76 28.72 -1.85
N GLU A 105 -14.60 27.87 -0.84
CA GLU A 105 -15.24 26.55 -0.82
C GLU A 105 -16.76 26.68 -0.82
N GLN A 106 -17.43 25.95 -1.70
CA GLN A 106 -18.89 25.90 -1.80
C GLN A 106 -19.46 24.60 -1.24
N ILE A 107 -18.63 23.55 -1.10
CA ILE A 107 -19.06 22.27 -0.55
C ILE A 107 -18.98 22.31 0.97
N GLU A 108 -20.12 22.51 1.63
CA GLU A 108 -20.20 22.64 3.09
C GLU A 108 -19.56 21.47 3.84
N ALA A 109 -19.66 20.24 3.33
CA ALA A 109 -19.07 19.04 3.93
C ALA A 109 -17.53 19.10 4.06
N GLN A 110 -16.85 19.90 3.25
CA GLN A 110 -15.39 20.06 3.30
C GLN A 110 -14.94 21.01 4.43
N VAL A 111 -15.81 21.93 4.84
CA VAL A 111 -15.46 23.09 5.69
C VAL A 111 -15.06 22.70 7.12
N PRO A 112 -15.79 21.84 7.85
CA PRO A 112 -15.47 21.53 9.25
C PRO A 112 -14.06 20.96 9.42
N PHE A 113 -13.73 19.92 8.63
CA PHE A 113 -12.41 19.29 8.71
C PHE A 113 -11.33 20.19 8.09
N GLY A 114 -11.60 20.81 6.94
CA GLY A 114 -10.63 21.68 6.25
C GLY A 114 -10.11 22.82 7.13
N LYS A 115 -10.98 23.48 7.88
CA LYS A 115 -10.59 24.55 8.82
C LYS A 115 -9.82 24.04 10.03
N ALA A 116 -10.18 22.87 10.56
CA ALA A 116 -9.53 22.29 11.72
C ALA A 116 -8.18 21.64 11.39
N LEU A 117 -7.94 21.29 10.13
CA LEU A 117 -6.82 20.45 9.69
C LEU A 117 -5.44 20.93 10.18
N PRO A 118 -5.03 22.20 10.06
CA PRO A 118 -3.73 22.63 10.59
C PRO A 118 -3.56 22.31 12.07
N GLY A 119 -4.58 22.60 12.89
CA GLY A 119 -4.56 22.28 14.32
C GLY A 119 -4.56 20.77 14.62
N VAL A 120 -5.17 19.96 13.75
CA VAL A 120 -5.09 18.49 13.85
C VAL A 120 -3.68 18.00 13.52
N LEU A 121 -3.04 18.56 12.48
CA LEU A 121 -1.66 18.23 12.11
C LEU A 121 -0.69 18.63 13.24
N ASP A 122 -0.85 19.83 13.80
CA ASP A 122 -0.09 20.30 14.97
C ASP A 122 -0.24 19.36 16.17
N ALA A 123 -1.47 18.98 16.50
CA ALA A 123 -1.75 18.08 17.62
C ALA A 123 -1.12 16.69 17.46
N LEU A 124 -0.96 16.23 16.22
CA LEU A 124 -0.31 14.96 15.89
C LEU A 124 1.21 15.09 15.67
N GLY A 125 1.76 16.31 15.70
CA GLY A 125 3.16 16.58 15.39
C GLY A 125 3.53 16.30 13.94
N LEU A 126 2.57 16.36 13.01
CA LEU A 126 2.81 16.16 11.57
C LEU A 126 3.26 17.48 10.94
N ASN A 127 4.43 17.48 10.32
CA ASN A 127 4.96 18.66 9.64
C ASN A 127 4.14 19.01 8.41
N TYR A 128 3.84 20.30 8.24
CA TYR A 128 3.20 20.80 7.05
C TYR A 128 3.71 22.19 6.67
N THR A 129 3.63 22.50 5.37
CA THR A 129 3.94 23.80 4.80
C THR A 129 2.69 24.34 4.13
N LEU A 130 2.28 25.56 4.48
CA LEU A 130 1.15 26.25 3.85
C LEU A 130 1.62 26.93 2.56
N ILE A 131 0.88 26.70 1.48
CA ILE A 131 1.09 27.36 0.19
C ILE A 131 -0.20 28.10 -0.16
N GLU A 132 -0.18 29.43 -0.03
CA GLU A 132 -1.40 30.25 -0.15
C GLU A 132 -1.69 30.70 -1.59
N ASP A 133 -0.66 30.84 -2.41
CA ASP A 133 -0.76 31.23 -3.82
C ASP A 133 0.42 30.71 -4.67
N SER A 134 0.31 30.92 -5.99
CA SER A 134 1.26 30.37 -6.98
C SER A 134 2.69 30.89 -6.85
N SER A 135 2.92 32.06 -6.22
CA SER A 135 4.28 32.57 -6.00
C SER A 135 5.08 31.71 -5.01
N GLN A 136 4.38 30.96 -4.15
CA GLN A 136 4.95 30.08 -3.13
C GLN A 136 5.07 28.62 -3.58
N ILE A 137 4.77 28.30 -4.85
CA ILE A 137 4.74 26.90 -5.31
C ILE A 137 6.09 26.19 -5.17
N GLY A 138 7.20 26.94 -5.14
CA GLY A 138 8.53 26.42 -4.87
C GLY A 138 8.67 25.71 -3.51
N LEU A 139 7.84 26.07 -2.51
CA LEU A 139 7.83 25.45 -1.19
C LEU A 139 7.40 23.97 -1.21
N VAL A 140 6.80 23.50 -2.31
CA VAL A 140 6.57 22.05 -2.51
C VAL A 140 7.89 21.29 -2.50
N ASP A 141 8.95 21.87 -3.08
CA ASP A 141 10.27 21.25 -3.07
C ASP A 141 10.83 21.11 -1.65
N ASP A 142 10.69 22.16 -0.83
CA ASP A 142 11.15 22.16 0.55
C ASP A 142 10.44 21.08 1.37
N ALA A 143 9.12 20.94 1.20
CA ALA A 143 8.34 19.87 1.84
C ALA A 143 8.80 18.47 1.39
N ILE A 144 9.10 18.29 0.10
CA ILE A 144 9.62 17.03 -0.42
C ILE A 144 10.99 16.72 0.18
N GLN A 145 11.92 17.67 0.11
CA GLN A 145 13.28 17.50 0.63
C GLN A 145 13.28 17.23 2.13
N ASP A 146 12.46 17.97 2.90
CA ASP A 146 12.33 17.78 4.33
C ASP A 146 11.84 16.39 4.72
N ALA A 147 10.82 15.86 4.03
CA ALA A 147 10.29 14.53 4.28
C ALA A 147 11.38 13.45 4.17
N PHE A 148 12.22 13.54 3.12
CA PHE A 148 13.31 12.61 2.88
C PHE A 148 14.51 12.82 3.80
N ALA A 149 14.91 14.07 4.04
CA ALA A 149 16.06 14.39 4.87
C ALA A 149 15.84 13.99 6.35
N HIS A 150 14.60 14.06 6.83
CA HIS A 150 14.25 13.79 8.22
C HIS A 150 13.46 12.49 8.42
N GLU A 151 13.33 11.67 7.36
CA GLU A 151 12.62 10.38 7.39
C GLU A 151 11.21 10.46 8.02
N ARG A 152 10.42 11.47 7.61
CA ARG A 152 9.10 11.77 8.20
C ARG A 152 8.05 12.12 7.14
N PRO A 153 6.75 12.10 7.50
CA PRO A 153 5.73 12.73 6.68
C PRO A 153 5.93 14.25 6.63
N HIS A 154 5.73 14.85 5.46
CA HIS A 154 5.59 16.31 5.34
C HIS A 154 4.47 16.64 4.36
N ILE A 155 3.50 17.43 4.80
CA ILE A 155 2.33 17.82 4.01
C ILE A 155 2.54 19.20 3.39
N ALA A 156 2.64 19.29 2.05
CA ALA A 156 2.46 20.54 1.34
C ALA A 156 0.97 20.82 1.21
N LEU A 157 0.43 21.71 2.05
CA LEU A 157 -0.99 22.02 2.13
C LEU A 157 -1.30 23.23 1.24
N ILE A 158 -1.82 22.96 0.04
CA ILE A 158 -1.95 23.93 -1.03
C ILE A 158 -3.37 24.51 -1.08
N SER A 159 -3.48 25.81 -0.86
CA SER A 159 -4.72 26.57 -1.03
C SER A 159 -5.23 26.48 -2.47
N PRO A 160 -6.54 26.30 -2.71
CA PRO A 160 -7.12 26.33 -4.05
C PRO A 160 -6.85 27.63 -4.82
N ARG A 161 -6.52 28.73 -4.13
CA ARG A 161 -6.09 30.00 -4.75
C ARG A 161 -4.82 29.86 -5.61
N THR A 162 -3.98 28.87 -5.32
CA THR A 162 -2.70 28.60 -6.00
C THR A 162 -2.90 28.16 -7.46
N TRP A 163 -4.02 27.51 -7.75
CA TRP A 163 -4.33 27.00 -9.07
C TRP A 163 -5.00 28.09 -9.92
N GLY A 164 -4.77 28.09 -11.24
CA GLY A 164 -5.37 29.06 -12.16
C GLY A 164 -6.90 28.95 -12.24
N SER A 165 -7.56 29.94 -12.86
CA SER A 165 -9.02 29.99 -12.99
C SER A 165 -9.62 28.71 -13.59
N ASP A 166 -10.74 28.26 -13.02
CA ASP A 166 -11.44 26.95 -13.11
C ASP A 166 -11.85 26.44 -14.52
N GLU A 167 -11.30 26.95 -15.62
CA GLU A 167 -11.53 26.41 -16.96
C GLU A 167 -10.63 25.20 -17.23
N VAL A 168 -10.87 24.12 -16.48
CA VAL A 168 -10.35 22.80 -16.83
C VAL A 168 -11.08 22.35 -18.08
N SER A 169 -10.34 22.00 -19.14
CA SER A 169 -10.96 21.44 -20.34
C SER A 169 -11.79 20.22 -19.95
N LYS A 170 -13.11 20.31 -20.18
CA LYS A 170 -14.07 19.20 -20.01
C LYS A 170 -13.92 18.16 -21.13
N GLU A 171 -12.72 17.96 -21.65
CA GLU A 171 -12.47 16.86 -22.57
C GLU A 171 -12.68 15.56 -21.80
N ASN A 172 -13.68 14.81 -22.25
CA ASN A 172 -14.14 13.60 -21.61
C ASN A 172 -13.24 12.45 -22.07
N THR A 173 -12.01 12.40 -21.55
CA THR A 173 -11.01 11.35 -21.82
C THR A 173 -11.17 10.15 -20.87
N GLY A 174 -12.42 9.81 -20.52
CA GLY A 174 -12.70 8.65 -19.68
C GLY A 174 -12.03 7.39 -20.26
N PRO A 175 -11.52 6.48 -19.40
CA PRO A 175 -10.74 5.34 -19.86
C PRO A 175 -11.58 4.44 -20.78
N HIS A 176 -10.92 3.73 -21.70
CA HIS A 176 -11.58 2.67 -22.47
C HIS A 176 -12.05 1.55 -21.53
N ARG A 177 -13.36 1.42 -21.34
CA ARG A 177 -13.95 0.41 -20.44
C ARG A 177 -14.39 -0.88 -21.11
N LYS A 178 -14.21 -1.02 -22.43
CA LYS A 178 -14.64 -2.22 -23.16
C LYS A 178 -13.72 -3.40 -22.80
N ARG A 179 -14.26 -4.37 -22.09
CA ARG A 179 -13.61 -5.64 -21.73
C ARG A 179 -14.64 -6.76 -21.73
N SER A 180 -14.21 -7.96 -22.10
CA SER A 180 -15.02 -9.18 -22.03
C SER A 180 -14.35 -10.15 -21.06
N PHE A 181 -15.14 -10.77 -20.19
CA PHE A 181 -14.66 -11.82 -19.30
C PHE A 181 -15.82 -12.80 -19.03
N THR A 182 -15.48 -14.06 -18.81
CA THR A 182 -16.42 -15.11 -18.44
C THR A 182 -15.92 -15.71 -17.13
N VAL A 183 -16.78 -15.74 -16.12
CA VAL A 183 -16.49 -16.40 -14.84
C VAL A 183 -17.58 -17.43 -14.61
N THR A 184 -17.17 -18.69 -14.49
CA THR A 184 -18.01 -19.77 -13.97
C THR A 184 -17.34 -20.25 -12.70
N TYR A 185 -18.05 -20.15 -11.59
CA TYR A 185 -17.54 -20.54 -10.29
C TYR A 185 -18.58 -21.41 -9.57
N GLU A 186 -18.13 -22.60 -9.20
CA GLU A 186 -18.82 -23.50 -8.30
C GLU A 186 -17.80 -23.89 -7.24
N GLY A 187 -18.14 -23.67 -5.97
CA GLY A 187 -17.22 -23.89 -4.87
C GLY A 187 -17.97 -24.07 -3.56
N GLU A 188 -17.44 -24.94 -2.72
CA GLU A 188 -17.93 -25.19 -1.37
C GLU A 188 -16.83 -24.81 -0.37
N TYR A 189 -17.22 -24.19 0.74
CA TYR A 189 -16.33 -24.00 1.88
C TYR A 189 -16.19 -25.32 2.63
N GLN A 190 -15.00 -25.91 2.54
CA GLN A 190 -14.65 -27.12 3.29
C GLN A 190 -14.18 -26.75 4.70
N GLU A 191 -14.34 -27.68 5.64
CA GLU A 191 -13.76 -27.55 6.97
C GLU A 191 -12.23 -27.47 6.87
N PRO A 192 -11.59 -26.40 7.38
CA PRO A 192 -10.15 -26.26 7.32
C PRO A 192 -9.46 -27.24 8.29
N GLU A 193 -8.22 -27.60 8.01
CA GLU A 193 -7.45 -28.50 8.89
C GLU A 193 -6.45 -27.76 9.78
N MET A 194 -5.79 -26.75 9.21
CA MET A 194 -4.71 -25.98 9.81
C MET A 194 -5.21 -24.81 10.65
N ARG A 195 -4.43 -24.38 11.65
CA ARG A 195 -4.51 -23.03 12.22
C ARG A 195 -3.53 -22.09 11.50
N ARG A 196 -3.66 -20.79 11.76
CA ARG A 196 -2.77 -19.77 11.20
C ARG A 196 -1.29 -20.08 11.40
N TYR A 197 -0.90 -20.48 12.62
CA TYR A 197 0.49 -20.76 12.92
C TYR A 197 1.03 -21.98 12.17
N ASP A 198 0.21 -23.01 11.95
CA ASP A 198 0.58 -24.20 11.17
C ASP A 198 0.85 -23.79 9.72
N ALA A 199 -0.06 -23.02 9.11
CA ALA A 199 0.10 -22.49 7.76
C ALA A 199 1.35 -21.61 7.63
N ILE A 200 1.60 -20.71 8.59
CA ILE A 200 2.80 -19.85 8.60
C ILE A 200 4.08 -20.70 8.67
N ARG A 201 4.12 -21.76 9.49
CA ARG A 201 5.27 -22.65 9.57
C ARG A 201 5.54 -23.35 8.25
N ILE A 202 4.51 -23.89 7.60
CA ILE A 202 4.63 -24.51 6.29
C ILE A 202 5.16 -23.48 5.28
N ILE A 203 4.58 -22.28 5.22
CA ILE A 203 5.03 -21.21 4.32
C ILE A 203 6.51 -20.90 4.53
N THR A 204 6.98 -20.82 5.78
CA THR A 204 8.39 -20.50 6.07
C THR A 204 9.39 -21.53 5.54
N GLU A 205 9.01 -22.79 5.39
CA GLU A 205 9.85 -23.83 4.79
C GLU A 205 10.18 -23.55 3.31
N TYR A 206 9.35 -22.75 2.64
CA TYR A 206 9.50 -22.41 1.22
C TYR A 206 10.11 -21.01 1.00
N LEU A 207 10.31 -20.22 2.06
CA LEU A 207 10.86 -18.86 1.99
C LEU A 207 12.39 -18.85 2.07
N ASP A 208 13.03 -18.21 1.09
CA ASP A 208 14.47 -18.02 0.98
C ASP A 208 14.86 -16.56 0.69
N GLU A 209 14.80 -16.08 -0.55
CA GLU A 209 15.23 -14.71 -0.88
C GLU A 209 14.06 -13.71 -0.99
N GLU A 210 12.84 -14.15 -0.68
CA GLU A 210 11.64 -13.32 -0.81
C GLU A 210 11.54 -12.26 0.29
N ALA A 211 11.06 -11.08 -0.12
CA ALA A 211 10.67 -10.01 0.79
C ALA A 211 9.28 -10.33 1.35
N VAL A 212 9.18 -10.55 2.66
CA VAL A 212 7.94 -11.01 3.31
C VAL A 212 7.35 -9.89 4.14
N ILE A 213 6.09 -9.53 3.87
CA ILE A 213 5.33 -8.54 4.66
C ILE A 213 4.29 -9.28 5.48
N ALA A 214 4.37 -9.18 6.81
CA ALA A 214 3.42 -9.85 7.70
C ALA A 214 2.46 -8.85 8.36
N ASN A 215 1.18 -9.23 8.42
CA ASN A 215 0.13 -8.42 9.01
C ASN A 215 0.33 -8.14 10.51
N ILE A 216 -0.41 -7.15 11.01
CA ILE A 216 -0.30 -6.60 12.35
C ILE A 216 -0.64 -7.63 13.44
N GLY A 217 0.13 -7.59 14.52
CA GLY A 217 -0.22 -8.29 15.75
C GLY A 217 0.23 -9.74 15.72
N VAL A 218 -0.71 -10.67 15.94
CA VAL A 218 -0.37 -12.09 16.13
C VAL A 218 0.28 -12.74 14.89
N PRO A 219 -0.17 -12.51 13.64
CA PRO A 219 0.51 -13.06 12.45
C PRO A 219 2.00 -12.72 12.38
N SER A 220 2.38 -11.47 12.68
CA SER A 220 3.79 -11.08 12.76
C SER A 220 4.55 -11.81 13.88
N LYS A 221 3.94 -12.02 15.06
CA LYS A 221 4.56 -12.78 16.16
C LYS A 221 4.77 -14.25 15.78
N GLU A 222 3.76 -14.85 15.17
CA GLU A 222 3.78 -16.23 14.68
C GLU A 222 4.86 -16.41 13.61
N LEU A 223 4.97 -15.50 12.63
CA LEU A 223 6.05 -15.53 11.64
C LEU A 223 7.43 -15.38 12.29
N TYR A 224 7.58 -14.45 13.23
CA TYR A 224 8.84 -14.26 13.97
C TYR A 224 9.27 -15.52 14.73
N ALA A 225 8.31 -16.21 15.38
CA ALA A 225 8.58 -17.43 16.12
C ALA A 225 8.78 -18.66 15.22
N ALA A 226 8.12 -18.71 14.06
CA ALA A 226 8.34 -19.77 13.07
C ALA A 226 9.76 -19.66 12.49
N GLN A 227 10.10 -18.48 11.95
CA GLN A 227 11.42 -18.23 11.37
C GLN A 227 11.68 -16.73 11.22
N ASP A 228 12.47 -16.16 12.14
CA ASP A 228 12.96 -14.79 11.98
C ASP A 228 13.98 -14.68 10.84
N ARG A 229 13.76 -13.74 9.91
CA ARG A 229 14.63 -13.48 8.74
C ARG A 229 14.77 -11.98 8.52
N ALA A 230 15.94 -11.51 8.09
CA ALA A 230 16.13 -10.09 7.82
C ALA A 230 15.13 -9.56 6.76
N LEU A 231 14.74 -10.42 5.82
CA LEU A 231 13.73 -10.16 4.79
C LEU A 231 12.28 -10.27 5.25
N ASN A 232 12.01 -10.39 6.55
CA ASN A 232 10.66 -10.31 7.09
C ASN A 232 10.42 -8.90 7.64
N PHE A 233 9.43 -8.19 7.09
CA PHE A 233 8.90 -6.96 7.65
C PHE A 233 7.69 -7.28 8.53
N TYR A 234 7.87 -7.08 9.84
CA TYR A 234 6.82 -7.25 10.83
C TYR A 234 6.06 -5.95 11.01
N MET A 235 4.81 -5.90 10.55
CA MET A 235 3.96 -4.74 10.70
C MET A 235 3.45 -4.64 12.15
N LEU A 236 3.76 -3.54 12.85
CA LEU A 236 3.41 -3.34 14.26
C LEU A 236 2.13 -2.50 14.43
N GLY A 237 1.73 -1.76 13.40
CA GLY A 237 0.60 -0.84 13.38
C GLY A 237 -0.17 -0.90 12.05
N SER A 238 -1.15 -0.02 11.86
CA SER A 238 -1.82 0.19 10.56
C SER A 238 -2.50 -1.05 9.97
N LEU A 239 -3.51 -1.58 10.66
CA LEU A 239 -4.37 -2.66 10.17
C LEU A 239 -4.86 -2.38 8.73
N GLY A 240 -4.96 -3.41 7.90
CA GLY A 240 -5.40 -3.27 6.50
C GLY A 240 -4.31 -2.83 5.52
N GLN A 241 -3.07 -2.61 5.96
CA GLN A 241 -2.00 -2.09 5.08
C GLN A 241 -0.94 -3.11 4.66
N ALA A 242 -0.98 -4.37 5.11
CA ALA A 242 0.06 -5.35 4.78
C ALA A 242 0.16 -5.57 3.26
N SER A 243 -0.96 -5.80 2.59
CA SER A 243 -1.00 -5.91 1.12
C SER A 243 -0.64 -4.61 0.40
N SER A 244 -0.97 -3.43 0.95
CA SER A 244 -0.56 -2.13 0.39
C SER A 244 0.95 -1.93 0.45
N ILE A 245 1.58 -2.27 1.58
CA ILE A 245 3.05 -2.29 1.73
C ILE A 245 3.67 -3.28 0.75
N GLY A 246 3.11 -4.49 0.65
CA GLY A 246 3.56 -5.50 -0.32
C GLY A 246 3.53 -5.01 -1.77
N LEU A 247 2.46 -4.33 -2.18
CA LEU A 247 2.39 -3.71 -3.50
C LEU A 247 3.49 -2.66 -3.70
N GLY A 248 3.72 -1.80 -2.71
CA GLY A 248 4.77 -0.78 -2.77
C GLY A 248 6.17 -1.38 -2.93
N VAL A 249 6.49 -2.43 -2.16
CA VAL A 249 7.75 -3.17 -2.29
C VAL A 249 7.86 -3.79 -3.69
N ALA A 250 6.81 -4.50 -4.13
CA ALA A 250 6.78 -5.17 -5.42
C ALA A 250 7.00 -4.19 -6.58
N LEU A 251 6.35 -3.02 -6.59
CA LEU A 251 6.53 -1.99 -7.63
C LEU A 251 8.00 -1.55 -7.79
N LYS A 252 8.76 -1.51 -6.69
CA LYS A 252 10.19 -1.17 -6.72
C LYS A 252 11.08 -2.35 -7.10
N THR A 253 10.73 -3.57 -6.69
CA THR A 253 11.53 -4.78 -6.96
C THR A 253 11.15 -5.50 -8.26
N ASN A 254 10.14 -5.02 -8.98
CA ASN A 254 9.67 -5.55 -10.28
C ASN A 254 10.56 -5.12 -11.47
N LYS A 255 11.76 -4.60 -11.21
CA LYS A 255 12.82 -4.37 -12.22
C LYS A 255 14.06 -5.23 -11.89
N PRO A 256 14.81 -5.71 -12.89
CA PRO A 256 16.02 -6.50 -12.67
C PRO A 256 16.98 -5.83 -11.68
N LEU A 257 17.29 -6.51 -10.58
CA LEU A 257 18.29 -6.05 -9.61
C LEU A 257 19.68 -6.39 -10.15
N GLN A 258 20.57 -5.39 -10.27
CA GLN A 258 21.97 -5.66 -10.62
C GLN A 258 22.61 -6.53 -9.53
N GLY A 259 23.25 -7.64 -9.93
CA GLY A 259 23.89 -8.57 -9.00
C GLY A 259 22.97 -9.65 -8.41
N PHE A 260 21.64 -9.55 -8.57
CA PHE A 260 20.72 -10.60 -8.13
C PHE A 260 20.64 -11.72 -9.17
N ARG A 261 21.10 -12.91 -8.79
CA ARG A 261 20.93 -14.14 -9.57
C ARG A 261 19.79 -14.92 -8.93
N GLY A 262 18.54 -14.60 -9.28
CA GLY A 262 17.38 -15.29 -8.72
C GLY A 262 17.54 -16.81 -8.83
N GLN A 263 17.49 -17.51 -7.70
CA GLN A 263 17.86 -18.93 -7.62
C GLN A 263 16.73 -19.88 -8.02
N ARG A 264 15.47 -19.40 -8.07
CA ARG A 264 14.29 -20.19 -8.46
C ARG A 264 13.62 -19.57 -9.69
N GLY A 265 13.58 -20.32 -10.80
CA GLY A 265 12.78 -19.96 -11.99
C GLY A 265 13.38 -18.96 -12.98
N GLY A 266 14.63 -18.52 -12.83
CA GLY A 266 15.29 -17.63 -13.80
C GLY A 266 14.78 -16.19 -13.80
N ALA A 267 13.95 -15.79 -12.82
CA ALA A 267 13.48 -14.42 -12.69
C ALA A 267 14.60 -13.51 -12.18
N LEU A 268 14.85 -12.40 -12.88
CA LEU A 268 15.77 -11.33 -12.48
C LEU A 268 15.21 -10.44 -11.36
N LEU A 269 14.04 -10.78 -10.82
CA LEU A 269 13.25 -9.97 -9.90
C LEU A 269 13.23 -10.61 -8.52
N ARG A 270 13.24 -9.79 -7.47
CA ARG A 270 12.99 -10.30 -6.12
C ARG A 270 11.49 -10.45 -5.89
N GLU A 271 11.08 -11.62 -5.46
CA GLU A 271 9.69 -11.92 -5.13
C GLU A 271 9.27 -11.24 -3.81
N THR A 272 8.01 -10.81 -3.77
CA THR A 272 7.37 -10.20 -2.60
C THR A 272 6.19 -11.06 -2.19
N VAL A 273 6.20 -11.53 -0.94
CA VAL A 273 5.14 -12.37 -0.36
C VAL A 273 4.47 -11.59 0.78
N VAL A 274 3.15 -11.49 0.76
CA VAL A 274 2.37 -10.86 1.82
C VAL A 274 1.61 -11.94 2.58
N LEU A 275 1.73 -11.95 3.90
CA LEU A 275 0.88 -12.73 4.79
C LEU A 275 -0.16 -11.77 5.38
N ASP A 276 -1.34 -11.75 4.77
CA ASP A 276 -2.46 -10.88 5.16
C ASP A 276 -3.62 -11.71 5.75
N GLY A 277 -4.56 -11.04 6.42
CA GLY A 277 -5.77 -11.68 6.96
C GLY A 277 -7.00 -11.32 6.14
N ASP A 278 -8.02 -12.18 6.19
CA ASP A 278 -9.34 -11.95 5.61
C ASP A 278 -9.96 -10.60 6.05
N GLY A 279 -10.04 -10.36 7.37
CA GLY A 279 -10.60 -9.10 7.90
C GLY A 279 -9.79 -7.86 7.49
N SER A 280 -8.47 -8.00 7.42
CA SER A 280 -7.55 -6.92 6.99
C SER A 280 -7.74 -6.59 5.51
N LEU A 281 -7.83 -7.61 4.65
CA LEU A 281 -8.12 -7.46 3.23
C LEU A 281 -9.49 -6.85 2.99
N LEU A 282 -10.52 -7.26 3.74
CA LEU A 282 -11.88 -6.71 3.65
C LEU A 282 -12.00 -5.28 4.17
N MET A 283 -11.15 -4.88 5.12
CA MET A 283 -11.06 -3.49 5.59
C MET A 283 -10.34 -2.59 4.57
N SER A 284 -9.52 -3.17 3.70
CA SER A 284 -8.84 -2.49 2.61
C SER A 284 -9.60 -2.63 1.28
N ASP A 285 -9.34 -1.75 0.33
CA ASP A 285 -9.77 -1.85 -1.06
C ASP A 285 -8.57 -1.98 -2.01
N ILE A 286 -7.53 -2.67 -1.53
CA ILE A 286 -6.24 -2.78 -2.21
C ILE A 286 -6.24 -3.74 -3.40
N LEU A 287 -7.06 -4.80 -3.38
CA LEU A 287 -7.04 -5.83 -4.45
C LEU A 287 -7.30 -5.24 -5.85
N PRO A 288 -8.30 -4.36 -6.07
CA PRO A 288 -8.47 -3.69 -7.36
C PRO A 288 -7.25 -2.87 -7.81
N VAL A 289 -6.54 -2.23 -6.86
CA VAL A 289 -5.32 -1.47 -7.18
C VAL A 289 -4.19 -2.42 -7.58
N VAL A 290 -4.03 -3.54 -6.88
CA VAL A 290 -3.06 -4.59 -7.25
C VAL A 290 -3.35 -5.15 -8.64
N GLY A 291 -4.62 -5.45 -8.93
CA GLY A 291 -5.04 -5.97 -10.23
C GLY A 291 -4.93 -4.96 -11.38
N GLU A 292 -4.98 -3.66 -11.10
CA GLU A 292 -4.68 -2.62 -12.08
C GLU A 292 -3.16 -2.52 -12.34
N GLN A 293 -2.34 -2.53 -11.28
CA GLN A 293 -0.88 -2.38 -11.37
C GLN A 293 -0.16 -3.63 -11.88
N LYS A 294 -0.73 -4.82 -11.68
CA LYS A 294 -0.26 -6.13 -12.16
C LYS A 294 1.24 -6.41 -11.90
N PRO A 295 1.74 -6.27 -10.67
CA PRO A 295 3.13 -6.60 -10.36
C PRO A 295 3.41 -8.09 -10.58
N LYS A 296 4.46 -8.40 -11.35
CA LYS A 296 4.79 -9.78 -11.76
C LYS A 296 5.43 -10.62 -10.64
N ASN A 297 5.85 -9.97 -9.57
CA ASN A 297 6.63 -10.53 -8.47
C ASN A 297 5.90 -10.43 -7.12
N LEU A 298 4.56 -10.33 -7.11
CA LEU A 298 3.75 -10.23 -5.90
C LEU A 298 2.87 -11.47 -5.70
N SER A 299 2.94 -12.04 -4.49
CA SER A 299 2.03 -13.07 -3.99
C SER A 299 1.37 -12.60 -2.70
N ILE A 300 0.04 -12.59 -2.65
CA ILE A 300 -0.73 -12.32 -1.43
C ILE A 300 -1.29 -13.65 -0.92
N ILE A 301 -0.88 -14.04 0.28
CA ILE A 301 -1.40 -15.21 0.99
C ILE A 301 -2.35 -14.70 2.07
N CYS A 302 -3.65 -14.86 1.82
CA CYS A 302 -4.72 -14.55 2.74
C CYS A 302 -4.91 -15.71 3.72
N LEU A 303 -4.53 -15.50 4.97
CA LEU A 303 -4.76 -16.43 6.08
C LEU A 303 -6.17 -16.19 6.62
N ASP A 304 -7.13 -16.93 6.09
CA ASP A 304 -8.56 -16.73 6.29
C ASP A 304 -9.10 -17.64 7.40
N ASN A 305 -9.26 -17.08 8.60
CA ASN A 305 -9.87 -17.76 9.74
C ASN A 305 -11.30 -17.26 10.03
N GLY A 306 -11.90 -16.48 9.13
CA GLY A 306 -13.24 -15.89 9.28
C GLY A 306 -13.42 -14.99 10.52
N THR A 307 -12.35 -14.60 11.20
CA THR A 307 -12.41 -13.98 12.54
C THR A 307 -11.25 -13.01 12.80
N TRP A 308 -11.51 -11.97 13.59
CA TRP A 308 -10.51 -11.06 14.12
C TRP A 308 -9.68 -11.74 15.23
N GLY A 309 -8.73 -12.58 14.84
CA GLY A 309 -7.99 -13.43 15.79
C GLY A 309 -7.31 -12.65 16.92
N SER A 310 -6.72 -11.48 16.61
CA SER A 310 -6.04 -10.64 17.62
C SER A 310 -6.97 -10.02 18.67
N THR A 311 -8.29 -9.99 18.44
CA THR A 311 -9.29 -9.39 19.35
C THR A 311 -10.22 -10.45 19.97
N GLY A 312 -9.79 -11.71 20.00
CA GLY A 312 -10.52 -12.82 20.62
C GLY A 312 -11.44 -13.56 19.64
N ASP A 313 -11.02 -13.69 18.39
CA ASP A 313 -11.71 -14.45 17.33
C ASP A 313 -13.17 -13.96 17.10
N GLN A 314 -13.38 -12.64 17.18
CA GLN A 314 -14.69 -12.05 16.84
C GLN A 314 -14.99 -12.24 15.34
N PRO A 315 -16.23 -12.58 14.94
CA PRO A 315 -16.53 -12.86 13.54
C PRO A 315 -16.23 -11.68 12.60
N VAL A 316 -15.69 -11.98 11.43
CA VAL A 316 -15.60 -11.00 10.33
C VAL A 316 -16.97 -10.86 9.67
N ALA A 317 -17.38 -9.62 9.38
CA ALA A 317 -18.68 -9.31 8.79
C ALA A 317 -18.68 -9.53 7.26
N PHE A 318 -18.56 -10.78 6.83
CA PHE A 318 -18.51 -11.16 5.42
C PHE A 318 -19.14 -12.54 5.18
N ALA A 319 -19.93 -12.67 4.12
CA ALA A 319 -20.62 -13.90 3.75
C ALA A 319 -20.19 -14.46 2.38
N GLY A 320 -19.27 -13.78 1.70
CA GLY A 320 -18.87 -14.11 0.34
C GLY A 320 -17.61 -14.98 0.26
N ASP A 321 -16.97 -14.94 -0.89
CA ASP A 321 -15.71 -15.63 -1.15
C ASP A 321 -14.61 -14.62 -1.52
N ILE A 322 -13.53 -14.59 -0.74
CA ILE A 322 -12.44 -13.64 -0.96
C ILE A 322 -11.65 -13.99 -2.23
N ALA A 323 -11.51 -15.28 -2.58
CA ALA A 323 -10.90 -15.67 -3.85
C ALA A 323 -11.69 -15.10 -5.05
N LEU A 324 -13.02 -15.08 -4.97
CA LEU A 324 -13.84 -14.43 -6.00
C LEU A 324 -13.65 -12.91 -6.06
N MET A 325 -13.43 -12.25 -4.92
CA MET A 325 -13.08 -10.82 -4.91
C MET A 325 -11.73 -10.57 -5.59
N ALA A 326 -10.73 -11.43 -5.33
CA ALA A 326 -9.41 -11.35 -5.98
C ALA A 326 -9.51 -11.57 -7.50
N ILE A 327 -10.27 -12.59 -7.94
CA ILE A 327 -10.56 -12.82 -9.36
C ILE A 327 -11.26 -11.61 -9.99
N GLY A 328 -12.29 -11.08 -9.34
CA GLY A 328 -13.03 -9.89 -9.79
C GLY A 328 -12.18 -8.61 -9.84
N ALA A 329 -11.13 -8.54 -9.01
CA ALA A 329 -10.13 -7.49 -9.03
C ALA A 329 -9.08 -7.65 -10.14
N GLY A 330 -9.04 -8.79 -10.85
CA GLY A 330 -8.09 -9.06 -11.94
C GLY A 330 -6.88 -9.91 -11.55
N MET A 331 -6.92 -10.59 -10.39
CA MET A 331 -5.88 -11.53 -9.98
C MET A 331 -6.23 -12.94 -10.49
N GLU A 332 -5.88 -13.23 -11.74
CA GLU A 332 -6.25 -14.50 -12.40
C GLU A 332 -5.55 -15.73 -11.77
N ASN A 333 -4.36 -15.54 -11.19
CA ASN A 333 -3.62 -16.58 -10.48
C ASN A 333 -4.09 -16.71 -9.04
N THR A 334 -5.37 -17.06 -8.87
CA THR A 334 -6.02 -17.24 -7.57
C THR A 334 -6.23 -18.72 -7.25
N MET A 335 -5.88 -19.12 -6.02
CA MET A 335 -6.08 -20.47 -5.50
C MET A 335 -6.75 -20.41 -4.12
N LYS A 336 -7.57 -21.42 -3.82
CA LYS A 336 -8.22 -21.61 -2.52
C LYS A 336 -7.76 -22.94 -1.92
N ILE A 337 -7.35 -22.93 -0.67
CA ILE A 337 -6.59 -23.99 0.00
C ILE A 337 -7.21 -24.27 1.36
N TYR A 338 -7.42 -25.54 1.71
CA TYR A 338 -8.02 -25.96 2.98
C TYR A 338 -7.11 -26.91 3.78
N ARG A 339 -6.22 -27.63 3.09
CA ARG A 339 -5.35 -28.67 3.67
C ARG A 339 -3.87 -28.35 3.56
N GLU A 340 -3.07 -29.01 4.40
CA GLU A 340 -1.61 -28.86 4.39
C GLU A 340 -1.00 -29.32 3.06
N GLU A 341 -1.43 -30.46 2.51
CA GLU A 341 -0.89 -30.97 1.24
C GLU A 341 -1.17 -30.01 0.08
N GLU A 342 -2.35 -29.40 0.06
CA GLU A 342 -2.74 -28.39 -0.93
C GLU A 342 -1.87 -27.14 -0.81
N LEU A 343 -1.59 -26.68 0.42
CA LEU A 343 -0.70 -25.54 0.68
C LEU A 343 0.71 -25.82 0.19
N ARG A 344 1.27 -26.99 0.53
CA ARG A 344 2.62 -27.39 0.10
C ARG A 344 2.73 -27.44 -1.41
N HIS A 345 1.76 -28.06 -2.08
CA HIS A 345 1.73 -28.12 -3.53
C HIS A 345 1.63 -26.72 -4.18
N ALA A 346 0.78 -25.85 -3.63
CA ALA A 346 0.65 -24.47 -4.11
C ALA A 346 1.93 -23.65 -3.93
N LEU A 347 2.70 -23.90 -2.85
CA LEU A 347 3.97 -23.24 -2.58
C LEU A 347 5.10 -23.74 -3.48
N GLU A 348 5.15 -25.04 -3.79
CA GLU A 348 6.10 -25.63 -4.74
C GLU A 348 5.98 -25.00 -6.13
N GLY A 349 4.75 -24.79 -6.60
CA GLY A 349 4.45 -24.17 -7.89
C GLY A 349 4.24 -22.64 -7.87
N LEU A 350 4.47 -21.98 -6.72
CA LEU A 350 4.03 -20.57 -6.52
C LEU A 350 4.59 -19.61 -7.58
N TYR A 351 5.82 -19.85 -8.03
CA TYR A 351 6.53 -18.96 -8.96
C TYR A 351 6.50 -19.44 -10.42
N GLU A 352 5.77 -20.51 -10.75
CA GLU A 352 5.63 -20.98 -12.13
C GLU A 352 4.88 -19.99 -13.01
N LYS A 353 3.99 -19.19 -12.42
CA LYS A 353 3.24 -18.13 -13.10
C LYS A 353 3.65 -16.76 -12.57
N ALA A 354 3.73 -15.78 -13.47
CA ALA A 354 3.93 -14.38 -13.07
C ALA A 354 2.76 -13.86 -12.23
N GLY A 355 3.07 -12.96 -11.31
CA GLY A 355 2.09 -12.30 -10.45
C GLY A 355 1.17 -11.32 -11.19
N PRO A 356 0.17 -10.75 -10.48
CA PRO A 356 -0.09 -10.96 -9.06
C PRO A 356 -0.76 -12.32 -8.79
N ARG A 357 -0.33 -13.00 -7.72
CA ARG A 357 -0.90 -14.28 -7.26
C ARG A 357 -1.66 -14.09 -5.95
N PHE A 358 -2.77 -14.79 -5.80
CA PHE A 358 -3.58 -14.77 -4.58
C PHE A 358 -3.83 -16.19 -4.08
N LEU A 359 -3.45 -16.47 -2.84
CA LEU A 359 -3.73 -17.75 -2.19
C LEU A 359 -4.65 -17.48 -1.00
N GLN A 360 -5.90 -17.94 -1.05
CA GLN A 360 -6.78 -17.97 0.11
C GLN A 360 -6.54 -19.28 0.86
N VAL A 361 -5.85 -19.21 1.99
CA VAL A 361 -5.62 -20.35 2.88
C VAL A 361 -6.65 -20.30 3.98
N VAL A 362 -7.68 -21.12 3.86
CA VAL A 362 -8.77 -21.23 4.83
C VAL A 362 -8.24 -22.04 6.03
N ILE A 363 -8.36 -21.46 7.22
CA ILE A 363 -7.76 -21.95 8.46
C ILE A 363 -8.76 -21.87 9.62
N LYS A 364 -8.50 -22.62 10.68
CA LYS A 364 -9.27 -22.55 11.93
C LYS A 364 -8.96 -21.27 12.70
N PRO A 365 -9.94 -20.69 13.43
CA PRO A 365 -9.70 -19.67 14.43
C PRO A 365 -8.71 -20.10 15.53
N GLY A 366 -8.16 -19.12 16.24
CA GLY A 366 -7.25 -19.33 17.36
C GLY A 366 -5.81 -18.92 17.08
N ASN A 367 -5.17 -18.42 18.14
CA ASN A 367 -3.80 -17.92 18.14
C ASN A 367 -2.86 -18.90 18.83
N ALA A 368 -1.61 -19.01 18.35
CA ALA A 368 -0.56 -19.68 19.11
C ALA A 368 -0.10 -18.80 20.30
N PRO A 369 0.26 -19.39 21.46
CA PRO A 369 0.72 -18.64 22.64
C PRO A 369 2.19 -18.17 22.46
N ILE A 370 2.39 -17.19 21.58
CA ILE A 370 3.70 -16.69 21.18
C ILE A 370 4.00 -15.35 21.87
N ARG A 371 5.27 -15.16 22.26
CA ARG A 371 5.76 -13.91 22.87
C ARG A 371 5.75 -12.75 21.87
N ASN A 372 5.82 -11.53 22.38
CA ASN A 372 5.99 -10.35 21.52
C ASN A 372 7.36 -10.36 20.84
N ILE A 373 7.41 -9.75 19.65
CA ILE A 373 8.63 -9.55 18.89
C ILE A 373 9.53 -8.59 19.69
N PRO A 374 10.80 -8.96 19.98
CA PRO A 374 11.71 -8.13 20.78
C PRO A 374 12.40 -7.02 19.97
N LEU A 375 11.84 -6.66 18.80
CA LEU A 375 12.39 -5.66 17.89
C LEU A 375 11.53 -4.40 17.89
N SER A 376 12.17 -3.24 17.95
CA SER A 376 11.53 -1.95 17.69
C SER A 376 11.20 -1.78 16.20
N ALA A 377 10.27 -0.88 15.88
CA ALA A 377 9.93 -0.51 14.50
C ALA A 377 11.18 -0.07 13.69
N SER A 378 12.07 0.71 14.30
CA SER A 378 13.34 1.13 13.69
C SER A 378 14.28 -0.05 13.39
N GLN A 379 14.36 -1.05 14.29
CA GLN A 379 15.15 -2.25 14.04
C GLN A 379 14.55 -3.08 12.89
N ILE A 380 13.22 -3.24 12.86
CA ILE A 380 12.50 -3.94 11.79
C ILE A 380 12.72 -3.24 10.44
N LYS A 381 12.53 -1.91 10.36
CA LYS A 381 12.81 -1.12 9.16
C LYS A 381 14.24 -1.35 8.68
N ARG A 382 15.23 -1.08 9.54
CA ARG A 382 16.65 -1.05 9.11
C ARG A 382 17.14 -2.41 8.65
N ARG A 383 16.79 -3.50 9.36
CA ARG A 383 17.18 -4.85 8.95
C ARG A 383 16.54 -5.26 7.63
N PHE A 384 15.26 -4.89 7.42
CA PHE A 384 14.53 -5.23 6.21
C PHE A 384 15.09 -4.47 5.01
N MET A 385 15.27 -3.15 5.12
CA MET A 385 15.86 -2.33 4.07
C MET A 385 17.28 -2.82 3.71
N ALA A 386 18.11 -3.11 4.71
CA ALA A 386 19.48 -3.57 4.48
C ALA A 386 19.56 -4.95 3.80
N ALA A 387 18.59 -5.84 4.04
CA ALA A 387 18.54 -7.12 3.36
C ALA A 387 17.87 -7.04 1.98
N LEU A 388 16.96 -6.08 1.79
CA LEU A 388 16.19 -5.89 0.57
C LEU A 388 17.01 -5.24 -0.55
N LEU A 389 17.89 -4.31 -0.18
CA LEU A 389 18.80 -3.62 -1.08
C LEU A 389 20.11 -4.44 -1.22
N PRO A 390 20.64 -4.62 -2.45
CA PRO A 390 21.87 -5.38 -2.68
C PRO A 390 23.13 -4.73 -2.10
#